data_AF-A0A0F4JBN4-F1
#
_entry.id   AF-A0A0F4JBN4-F1
#
_cell.length_a   1.000
_cell.length_b   1.000
_cell.length_c   1.000
_cell.angle_alpha   90.00
_cell.angle_beta   90.00
_cell.angle_gamma   90.00
#
_symmetry.space_group_name_H-M   'P 1'
#
loop_
_entity.id
_entity.type
_entity.pdbx_description
1 polymer ?
#
loop_
_entity_poly.entity_id
_entity_poly.type
_entity_poly.pdbx_seq_one_letter_code
_entity_poly.pdbx_strand_id
1 'polypeptide(L)'
;MGRLGVPYLTALAELGHEVLGLDINPETLEALQDGRCPFDEPGITDYIAKHTAAGRLRFTDSYDEAAAHGDVFFLAVPTPQREGAMTMDLSAVEDAIGALACRLTRPAVLIGKSSLPVGESVRLAALAADQAPNGVQLRVGWSPDFLREALSMETTLHPARLVLGASDADRAVVESTARRVWAGWL
;
A
#
# COMPACT_ATOMS: atom_id res chain seq x y z
N MET A 1 7.81 2.87 3.08
CA MET A 1 6.98 3.45 4.16
C MET A 1 7.36 4.91 4.39
N GLY A 2 7.04 5.76 3.41
CA GLY A 2 7.22 7.21 3.52
C GLY A 2 5.91 7.95 3.80
N ARG A 3 5.84 9.22 3.38
CA ARG A 3 4.71 10.14 3.60
C ARG A 3 3.34 9.65 3.11
N LEU A 4 3.30 8.70 2.16
CA LEU A 4 2.05 8.08 1.72
C LEU A 4 1.75 6.77 2.48
N GLY A 5 2.76 5.93 2.68
CA GLY A 5 2.58 4.59 3.25
C GLY A 5 2.21 4.61 4.74
N VAL A 6 2.90 5.43 5.55
CA VAL A 6 2.70 5.47 7.01
C VAL A 6 1.31 5.98 7.40
N PRO A 7 0.75 7.04 6.79
CA PRO A 7 -0.63 7.44 7.07
C PRO A 7 -1.64 6.35 6.68
N TYR A 8 -1.44 5.67 5.54
CA TYR A 8 -2.36 4.63 5.07
C TYR A 8 -2.45 3.42 6.00
N LEU A 9 -1.33 2.80 6.35
CA LEU A 9 -1.32 1.66 7.27
C LEU A 9 -1.86 2.04 8.65
N THR A 10 -1.59 3.26 9.10
CA THR A 10 -2.02 3.74 10.41
C THR A 10 -3.53 3.94 10.41
N ALA A 11 -4.07 4.54 9.35
CA ALA A 11 -5.51 4.66 9.15
C ALA A 11 -6.20 3.30 9.02
N LEU A 12 -5.62 2.34 8.29
CA LEU A 12 -6.15 0.98 8.20
C LEU A 12 -6.21 0.29 9.57
N ALA A 13 -5.18 0.47 10.41
CA ALA A 13 -5.16 -0.05 11.77
C ALA A 13 -6.20 0.66 12.67
N GLU A 14 -6.42 1.96 12.51
CA GLU A 14 -7.46 2.74 13.20
C GLU A 14 -8.87 2.26 12.81
N LEU A 15 -9.07 1.89 11.55
CA LEU A 15 -10.32 1.30 11.04
C LEU A 15 -10.55 -0.15 11.52
N GLY A 16 -9.61 -0.72 12.26
CA GLY A 16 -9.75 -2.03 12.91
C GLY A 16 -9.14 -3.20 12.14
N HIS A 17 -8.38 -2.96 11.07
CA HIS A 17 -7.68 -4.02 10.34
C HIS A 17 -6.41 -4.46 11.07
N GLU A 18 -5.99 -5.71 10.84
CA GLU A 18 -4.66 -6.19 11.21
C GLU A 18 -3.67 -5.87 10.09
N VAL A 19 -2.72 -4.98 10.38
CA VAL A 19 -1.85 -4.38 9.37
C VAL A 19 -0.40 -4.79 9.59
N LEU A 20 0.23 -5.23 8.51
CA LEU A 20 1.67 -5.48 8.45
C LEU A 20 2.29 -4.49 7.47
N GLY A 21 3.11 -3.58 7.97
CA GLY A 21 3.89 -2.65 7.16
C GLY A 21 5.19 -3.28 6.70
N LEU A 22 5.47 -3.22 5.40
CA LEU A 22 6.73 -3.69 4.82
C LEU A 22 7.60 -2.50 4.38
N ASP A 23 8.84 -2.45 4.86
CA ASP A 23 9.90 -1.59 4.32
C ASP A 23 11.23 -2.35 4.30
N ILE A 24 12.01 -2.16 3.24
CA ILE A 24 13.35 -2.72 3.11
C ILE A 24 14.45 -1.79 3.67
N ASN A 25 14.11 -0.54 3.99
CA ASN A 25 15.04 0.39 4.63
C ASN A 25 15.08 0.11 6.14
N PRO A 26 16.23 -0.33 6.68
CA PRO A 26 16.35 -0.69 8.10
C PRO A 26 16.13 0.50 9.04
N GLU A 27 16.52 1.72 8.66
CA GLU A 27 16.34 2.91 9.50
C GLU A 27 14.86 3.29 9.63
N THR A 28 14.12 3.19 8.53
CA THR A 28 12.66 3.37 8.51
C THR A 28 11.99 2.31 9.38
N LEU A 29 12.43 1.06 9.25
CA LEU A 29 11.86 -0.07 9.97
C LEU A 29 12.10 0.03 11.48
N GLU A 30 13.33 0.34 11.90
CA GLU A 30 13.70 0.53 13.31
C GLU A 30 12.85 1.63 13.97
N ALA A 31 12.73 2.79 13.30
CA ALA A 31 11.91 3.89 13.81
C ALA A 31 10.44 3.48 14.01
N LEU A 32 9.86 2.78 13.03
CA LEU A 32 8.46 2.34 13.09
C LEU A 32 8.23 1.26 14.14
N GLN A 33 9.17 0.31 14.30
CA GLN A 33 9.12 -0.72 15.32
C GLN A 33 9.21 -0.13 16.75
N ASP A 34 9.92 0.98 16.91
CA ASP A 34 9.94 1.77 18.15
C ASP A 34 8.67 2.62 18.36
N GLY A 35 7.69 2.53 17.47
CA GLY A 35 6.46 3.32 17.54
C GLY A 35 6.63 4.78 17.11
N ARG A 36 7.72 5.12 16.39
CA ARG A 36 8.05 6.49 15.97
C ARG A 36 7.81 6.69 14.48
N CYS A 37 7.37 7.88 14.10
CA CYS A 37 7.33 8.27 12.70
C CYS A 37 8.75 8.63 12.21
N PRO A 38 9.22 8.10 11.05
CA PRO A 38 10.55 8.40 10.51
C PRO A 38 10.65 9.80 9.86
N PHE A 39 9.56 10.56 9.84
CA PHE A 39 9.51 11.93 9.32
C PHE A 39 8.58 12.79 10.18
N ASP A 40 8.75 14.11 10.07
CA ASP A 40 7.90 15.07 10.79
C ASP A 40 6.50 15.13 10.15
N GLU A 41 5.51 14.76 10.96
CA GLU A 41 4.09 14.77 10.62
C GLU A 41 3.29 14.79 11.94
N PRO A 42 2.54 15.87 12.23
CA PRO A 42 1.86 16.04 13.52
C PRO A 42 0.89 14.91 13.86
N GLY A 43 0.96 14.40 15.09
CA GLY A 43 0.01 13.46 15.67
C GLY A 43 0.09 12.01 15.19
N ILE A 44 0.82 11.70 14.10
CA ILE A 44 0.85 10.33 13.55
C ILE A 44 1.55 9.33 14.48
N THR A 45 2.58 9.78 15.21
CA THR A 45 3.32 8.95 16.17
C THR A 45 2.41 8.35 17.23
N ASP A 46 1.41 9.10 17.71
CA ASP A 46 0.48 8.63 18.73
C ASP A 46 -0.37 7.46 18.22
N TYR A 47 -0.80 7.51 16.95
CA TYR A 47 -1.51 6.41 16.32
C TYR A 47 -0.62 5.20 16.09
N ILE A 48 0.61 5.39 15.60
CA ILE A 48 1.57 4.29 15.41
C ILE A 48 1.80 3.57 16.75
N ALA A 49 2.17 4.32 17.79
CA ALA A 49 2.41 3.77 19.12
C ALA A 49 1.17 3.04 19.68
N LYS A 50 -0.04 3.62 19.54
CA LYS A 50 -1.31 3.00 19.93
C LYS A 50 -1.53 1.65 19.26
N HIS A 51 -1.32 1.56 17.95
CA HIS A 51 -1.63 0.34 17.18
C HIS A 51 -0.54 -0.72 17.28
N THR A 52 0.72 -0.32 17.43
CA THR A 52 1.82 -1.24 17.70
C THR A 52 1.70 -1.84 19.10
N ALA A 53 1.39 -1.03 20.13
CA ALA A 53 1.14 -1.54 21.48
C ALA A 53 -0.06 -2.49 21.56
N ALA A 54 -1.08 -2.27 20.72
CA ALA A 54 -2.24 -3.14 20.63
C ALA A 54 -2.03 -4.39 19.74
N GLY A 55 -0.87 -4.54 19.10
CA GLY A 55 -0.56 -5.64 18.18
C GLY A 55 -1.29 -5.59 16.83
N ARG A 56 -2.11 -4.56 16.58
CA ARG A 56 -2.84 -4.38 15.31
C ARG A 56 -1.94 -3.89 14.17
N LEU A 57 -0.82 -3.25 14.50
CA LEU A 57 0.15 -2.76 13.53
C LEU A 57 1.53 -3.34 13.83
N ARG A 58 2.06 -4.13 12.90
CA ARG A 58 3.41 -4.70 12.95
C ARG A 58 4.21 -4.25 11.73
N PHE A 59 5.54 -4.40 11.80
CA PHE A 59 6.43 -4.03 10.71
C PHE A 59 7.46 -5.13 10.43
N THR A 60 7.79 -5.32 9.16
CA THR A 60 8.71 -6.36 8.66
C THR A 60 9.51 -5.86 7.46
N ASP A 61 10.62 -6.51 7.16
CA ASP A 61 11.36 -6.42 5.88
C ASP A 61 11.12 -7.65 4.98
N SER A 62 10.33 -8.63 5.45
CA SER A 62 10.13 -9.90 4.76
C SER A 62 8.93 -9.88 3.82
N TYR A 63 9.21 -10.00 2.52
CA TYR A 63 8.16 -10.26 1.52
C TYR A 63 7.45 -11.61 1.73
N ASP A 64 8.13 -12.61 2.29
CA ASP A 64 7.50 -13.90 2.60
C ASP A 64 6.47 -13.76 3.74
N GLU A 65 6.79 -12.99 4.78
CA GLU A 65 5.82 -12.69 5.85
C GLU A 65 4.66 -11.85 5.30
N ALA A 66 4.93 -10.83 4.48
CA ALA A 66 3.90 -10.01 3.86
C ALA A 66 2.94 -10.86 2.99
N ALA A 67 3.48 -11.71 2.11
CA ALA A 67 2.70 -12.60 1.26
C ALA A 67 1.85 -13.59 2.08
N ALA A 68 2.38 -14.10 3.19
CA ALA A 68 1.65 -15.00 4.09
C ALA A 68 0.54 -14.28 4.88
N HIS A 69 0.75 -13.01 5.24
CA HIS A 69 -0.19 -12.19 6.02
C HIS A 69 -1.34 -11.62 5.18
N GLY A 70 -1.05 -10.89 4.11
CA GLY A 70 -2.03 -10.02 3.46
C GLY A 70 -3.04 -10.75 2.55
N ASP A 71 -4.32 -10.42 2.65
CA ASP A 71 -5.33 -10.67 1.59
C ASP A 71 -5.44 -9.47 0.63
N VAL A 72 -5.11 -8.27 1.13
CA VAL A 72 -5.12 -7.00 0.42
C VAL A 72 -3.80 -6.30 0.66
N PHE A 73 -3.16 -5.86 -0.42
CA PHE A 73 -1.86 -5.21 -0.41
C PHE A 73 -1.99 -3.78 -0.90
N PHE A 74 -1.35 -2.85 -0.19
CA PHE A 74 -1.25 -1.44 -0.60
C PHE A 74 0.17 -1.12 -1.01
N LEU A 75 0.36 -0.73 -2.27
CA LEU A 75 1.69 -0.40 -2.78
C LEU A 75 1.91 1.11 -2.81
N ALA A 76 2.75 1.60 -1.89
CA ALA A 76 3.03 3.03 -1.70
C ALA A 76 4.55 3.31 -1.69
N VAL A 77 5.23 2.88 -2.74
CA VAL A 77 6.67 3.14 -2.96
C VAL A 77 6.90 4.43 -3.75
N PRO A 78 8.06 5.10 -3.62
CA PRO A 78 8.37 6.29 -4.40
C PRO A 78 8.43 6.01 -5.90
N THR A 79 7.96 6.97 -6.69
CA THR A 79 8.10 6.98 -8.16
C THR A 79 8.70 8.33 -8.59
N PRO A 80 10.00 8.55 -8.32
CA PRO A 80 10.62 9.83 -8.63
C PRO A 80 10.61 10.11 -10.14
N GLN A 81 10.59 11.38 -10.51
CA GLN A 81 10.82 11.76 -11.90
C GLN A 81 12.27 11.41 -12.30
N ARG A 82 12.47 10.86 -13.49
CA ARG A 82 13.82 10.61 -14.02
C ARG A 82 14.51 11.93 -14.35
N GLU A 83 15.78 12.04 -13.99
CA GLU A 83 16.56 13.25 -14.24
C GLU A 83 16.57 13.59 -15.74
N GLY A 84 16.20 14.83 -16.08
CA GLY A 84 16.16 15.31 -17.46
C GLY A 84 15.05 14.72 -18.35
N ALA A 85 14.11 13.94 -17.81
CA ALA A 85 13.03 13.32 -18.57
C ALA A 85 11.64 13.67 -18.03
N MET A 86 10.62 13.61 -18.91
CA MET A 86 9.21 13.75 -18.52
C MET A 86 8.59 12.42 -18.03
N THR A 87 9.43 11.43 -17.75
CA THR A 87 9.02 10.08 -17.34
C THR A 87 9.33 9.83 -15.87
N MET A 88 8.54 8.97 -15.24
CA MET A 88 8.73 8.55 -13.85
C MET A 88 9.54 7.26 -13.81
N ASP A 89 10.37 7.09 -12.79
CA ASP A 89 11.00 5.80 -12.51
C ASP A 89 10.04 4.91 -11.74
N LEU A 90 9.69 3.77 -12.35
CA LEU A 90 8.76 2.78 -11.80
C LEU A 90 9.46 1.53 -11.28
N SER A 91 10.80 1.50 -11.29
CA SER A 91 11.57 0.30 -10.91
C SER A 91 11.17 -0.21 -9.51
N ALA A 92 11.02 0.68 -8.52
CA ALA A 92 10.58 0.29 -7.17
C ALA A 92 9.17 -0.33 -7.14
N VAL A 93 8.26 0.12 -8.02
CA VAL A 93 6.90 -0.45 -8.15
C VAL A 93 6.97 -1.84 -8.76
N GLU A 94 7.75 -2.00 -9.82
CA GLU A 94 7.95 -3.28 -10.51
C GLU A 94 8.62 -4.32 -9.60
N ASP A 95 9.68 -3.92 -8.90
CA ASP A 95 10.41 -4.77 -7.98
C ASP A 95 9.51 -5.25 -6.83
N ALA A 96 8.71 -4.35 -6.25
CA ALA A 96 7.79 -4.71 -5.18
C ALA A 96 6.67 -5.65 -5.66
N ILE A 97 6.13 -5.43 -6.87
CA ILE A 97 5.14 -6.32 -7.48
C ILE A 97 5.76 -7.70 -7.73
N GLY A 98 6.93 -7.77 -8.35
CA GLY A 98 7.61 -9.04 -8.64
C GLY A 98 7.96 -9.80 -7.36
N ALA A 99 8.53 -9.11 -6.37
CA ALA A 99 8.87 -9.70 -5.08
C ALA A 99 7.64 -10.24 -4.34
N LEU A 100 6.52 -9.52 -4.35
CA LEU A 100 5.30 -9.99 -3.69
C LEU A 100 4.61 -11.11 -4.48
N ALA A 101 4.36 -10.92 -5.77
CA ALA A 101 3.49 -11.77 -6.57
C ALA A 101 3.98 -13.22 -6.62
N CYS A 102 5.28 -13.45 -6.81
CA CYS A 102 5.86 -14.78 -6.90
C CYS A 102 5.79 -15.60 -5.59
N ARG A 103 5.48 -14.96 -4.46
CA ARG A 103 5.39 -15.58 -3.13
C ARG A 103 3.96 -15.89 -2.71
N LEU A 104 2.95 -15.46 -3.47
CA LEU A 104 1.56 -15.67 -3.10
C LEU A 104 1.18 -17.15 -3.23
N THR A 105 0.50 -17.67 -2.21
CA THR A 105 -0.03 -19.04 -2.19
C THR A 105 -1.55 -19.10 -2.32
N ARG A 106 -2.22 -17.94 -2.25
CA ARG A 106 -3.67 -17.77 -2.31
C ARG A 106 -4.05 -16.50 -3.07
N PRO A 107 -5.28 -16.41 -3.64
CA PRO A 107 -5.71 -15.21 -4.33
C PRO A 107 -5.66 -13.97 -3.43
N ALA A 108 -5.26 -12.84 -4.00
CA ALA A 108 -5.13 -11.57 -3.28
C ALA A 108 -5.49 -10.38 -4.16
N VAL A 109 -5.61 -9.20 -3.55
CA VAL A 109 -5.83 -7.92 -4.23
C VAL A 109 -4.66 -6.97 -3.95
N LEU A 110 -4.08 -6.39 -4.99
CA LEU A 110 -3.10 -5.31 -4.90
C LEU A 110 -3.76 -3.99 -5.31
N ILE A 111 -3.73 -3.00 -4.42
CA ILE A 111 -4.16 -1.63 -4.68
C ILE A 111 -2.92 -0.74 -4.69
N GLY A 112 -2.52 -0.31 -5.89
CA GLY A 112 -1.45 0.66 -6.02
C GLY A 112 -1.88 2.06 -5.58
N LYS A 113 -1.03 2.71 -4.80
CA LYS A 113 -1.20 4.08 -4.30
C LYS A 113 -0.15 5.04 -4.88
N SER A 114 1.02 4.52 -5.24
CA SER A 114 2.10 5.29 -5.89
C SER A 114 1.60 6.04 -7.13
N SER A 115 2.10 7.26 -7.34
CA SER A 115 1.79 8.03 -8.54
C SER A 115 2.33 7.34 -9.79
N LEU A 116 1.50 7.23 -10.83
CA LEU A 116 1.87 6.63 -12.11
C LEU A 116 1.55 7.57 -13.28
N PRO A 117 2.33 7.51 -14.38
CA PRO A 117 1.87 7.96 -15.67
C PRO A 117 0.60 7.22 -16.11
N VAL A 118 -0.22 7.88 -16.94
CA VAL A 118 -1.44 7.27 -17.49
C VAL A 118 -1.09 6.02 -18.28
N GLY A 119 -1.85 4.94 -18.08
CA GLY A 119 -1.69 3.66 -18.78
C GLY A 119 -0.78 2.65 -18.08
N GLU A 120 0.14 3.08 -17.21
CA GLU A 120 1.11 2.17 -16.58
C GLU A 120 0.46 1.12 -15.68
N SER A 121 -0.68 1.42 -15.07
CA SER A 121 -1.44 0.45 -14.27
C SER A 121 -1.82 -0.82 -15.04
N VAL A 122 -2.05 -0.73 -16.35
CA VAL A 122 -2.36 -1.89 -17.21
C VAL A 122 -1.13 -2.79 -17.36
N ARG A 123 0.04 -2.19 -17.60
CA ARG A 123 1.31 -2.91 -17.71
C ARG A 123 1.70 -3.58 -16.39
N LEU A 124 1.50 -2.89 -15.28
CA LEU A 124 1.78 -3.42 -13.94
C LEU A 124 0.82 -4.53 -13.52
N ALA A 125 -0.45 -4.48 -13.94
CA ALA A 125 -1.38 -5.58 -13.76
C ALA A 125 -0.95 -6.83 -14.54
N ALA A 126 -0.48 -6.67 -15.78
CA ALA A 126 0.08 -7.77 -16.56
C ALA A 126 1.34 -8.36 -15.90
N LEU A 127 2.26 -7.52 -15.41
CA LEU A 127 3.44 -7.96 -14.65
C LEU A 127 3.03 -8.78 -13.42
N ALA A 128 2.07 -8.30 -12.64
CA ALA A 128 1.56 -8.99 -11.45
C ALA A 128 0.97 -10.37 -11.80
N ALA A 129 0.24 -10.48 -12.90
CA ALA A 129 -0.34 -11.74 -13.37
C ALA A 129 0.74 -12.72 -13.85
N ASP A 130 1.76 -12.24 -14.57
CA ASP A 130 2.88 -13.06 -15.07
C ASP A 130 3.75 -13.61 -13.95
N GLN A 131 3.91 -12.85 -12.87
CA GLN A 131 4.75 -13.24 -11.72
C GLN A 131 4.00 -14.12 -10.71
N ALA A 132 2.67 -14.13 -10.71
CA ALA A 132 1.89 -14.94 -9.79
C ALA A 132 2.04 -16.45 -10.11
N PRO A 133 2.18 -17.33 -9.09
CA PRO A 133 2.25 -18.76 -9.31
C PRO A 133 1.00 -19.31 -10.03
N ASN A 134 1.18 -20.40 -10.77
CA ASN A 134 0.09 -21.07 -11.49
C ASN A 134 -1.10 -21.38 -10.57
N GLY A 135 -2.28 -20.89 -10.94
CA GLY A 135 -3.51 -21.08 -10.17
C GLY A 135 -3.74 -20.05 -9.05
N VAL A 136 -2.77 -19.17 -8.78
CA VAL A 136 -2.91 -18.05 -7.85
C VAL A 136 -3.26 -16.78 -8.62
N GLN A 137 -4.31 -16.08 -8.20
CA GLN A 137 -4.77 -14.86 -8.86
C GLN A 137 -4.47 -13.62 -8.02
N LEU A 138 -3.58 -12.77 -8.51
CA LEU A 138 -3.35 -11.42 -7.98
C LEU A 138 -4.12 -10.40 -8.82
N ARG A 139 -5.18 -9.83 -8.25
CA ARG A 139 -6.02 -8.83 -8.93
C ARG A 139 -5.51 -7.44 -8.61
N VAL A 140 -5.33 -6.61 -9.63
CA VAL A 140 -4.70 -5.30 -9.46
C VAL A 140 -5.68 -4.17 -9.73
N GLY A 141 -5.70 -3.21 -8.81
CA GLY A 141 -6.31 -1.91 -9.01
C GLY A 141 -5.35 -0.78 -8.66
N TRP A 142 -5.70 0.43 -9.07
CA TRP A 142 -4.95 1.63 -8.74
C TRP A 142 -5.86 2.68 -8.13
N SER A 143 -5.49 3.16 -6.96
CA SER A 143 -6.19 4.20 -6.25
C SER A 143 -5.24 5.36 -6.01
N PRO A 144 -5.25 6.42 -6.86
CA PRO A 144 -4.43 7.59 -6.61
C PRO A 144 -4.79 8.22 -5.28
N ASP A 145 -3.89 9.04 -4.75
CA ASP A 145 -4.02 9.63 -3.44
C ASP A 145 -4.06 11.16 -3.45
N PHE A 146 -4.75 11.74 -2.46
CA PHE A 146 -4.98 13.18 -2.33
C PHE A 146 -4.60 13.70 -0.92
N LEU A 147 -3.76 12.96 -0.20
CA LEU A 147 -3.26 13.32 1.11
C LEU A 147 -2.62 14.71 1.13
N ARG A 148 -2.81 15.40 2.24
CA ARG A 148 -2.19 16.70 2.50
C ARG A 148 -1.19 16.55 3.63
N GLU A 149 0.04 16.99 3.39
CA GLU A 149 1.07 17.03 4.43
C GLU A 149 0.60 17.88 5.61
N ALA A 150 1.06 17.52 6.82
CA ALA A 150 0.62 18.06 8.11
C ALA A 150 -0.84 17.76 8.51
N LEU A 151 -1.65 17.17 7.63
CA LEU A 151 -3.01 16.71 7.89
C LEU A 151 -3.19 15.27 7.37
N SER A 152 -2.11 14.49 7.34
CA SER A 152 -2.08 13.19 6.67
C SER A 152 -3.10 12.22 7.25
N MET A 153 -3.17 12.12 8.57
CA MET A 153 -4.11 11.22 9.25
C MET A 153 -5.56 11.64 9.02
N GLU A 154 -5.88 12.93 9.18
CA GLU A 154 -7.24 13.44 8.97
C GLU A 154 -7.71 13.20 7.53
N THR A 155 -6.88 13.55 6.55
CA THR A 155 -7.23 13.39 5.13
C THR A 155 -7.26 11.93 4.68
N THR A 156 -6.50 11.05 5.34
CA THR A 156 -6.55 9.62 5.07
C THR A 156 -7.78 8.97 5.72
N LEU A 157 -8.15 9.34 6.95
CA LEU A 157 -9.32 8.78 7.65
C LEU A 157 -10.66 9.32 7.13
N HIS A 158 -10.67 10.55 6.60
CA HIS A 158 -11.87 11.22 6.11
C HIS A 158 -11.64 11.83 4.73
N PRO A 159 -11.34 11.02 3.69
CA PRO A 159 -11.10 11.56 2.37
C PRO A 159 -12.40 12.05 1.75
N ALA A 160 -12.33 13.18 1.05
CA ALA A 160 -13.48 13.73 0.33
C ALA A 160 -14.01 12.78 -0.77
N ARG A 161 -13.14 11.93 -1.32
CA ARG A 161 -13.48 10.89 -2.28
C ARG A 161 -12.40 9.81 -2.33
N LEU A 162 -12.79 8.61 -2.70
CA LEU A 162 -11.89 7.56 -3.16
C LEU A 162 -12.03 7.42 -4.68
N VAL A 163 -10.88 7.38 -5.37
CA VAL A 163 -10.81 7.04 -6.79
C VAL A 163 -10.18 5.66 -6.90
N LEU A 164 -10.78 4.78 -7.68
CA LEU A 164 -10.30 3.42 -7.90
C LEU A 164 -10.49 3.05 -9.36
N GLY A 165 -9.39 2.70 -10.03
CA GLY A 165 -9.39 2.13 -11.38
C GLY A 165 -8.96 0.67 -11.34
N ALA A 166 -9.58 -0.16 -12.17
CA ALA A 166 -9.20 -1.55 -12.37
C ALA A 166 -9.61 -1.99 -13.78
N SER A 167 -9.00 -3.08 -14.26
CA SER A 167 -9.40 -3.72 -15.53
C SER A 167 -10.85 -4.22 -15.45
N ASP A 168 -11.52 -4.43 -16.58
CA ASP A 168 -12.89 -4.98 -16.58
C ASP A 168 -12.96 -6.36 -15.92
N ALA A 169 -11.91 -7.17 -16.09
CA ALA A 169 -11.81 -8.49 -15.49
C ALA A 169 -11.68 -8.43 -13.95
N ASP A 170 -10.99 -7.43 -13.41
CA ASP A 170 -10.72 -7.31 -11.98
C ASP A 170 -11.72 -6.41 -11.25
N ARG A 171 -12.45 -5.54 -11.97
CA ARG A 171 -13.25 -4.44 -11.45
C ARG A 171 -14.15 -4.84 -10.29
N ALA A 172 -14.97 -5.88 -10.46
CA ALA A 172 -15.94 -6.29 -9.45
C ALA A 172 -15.28 -6.73 -8.14
N VAL A 173 -14.16 -7.46 -8.22
CA VAL A 173 -13.47 -7.97 -7.03
C VAL A 173 -12.67 -6.86 -6.35
N VAL A 174 -11.98 -6.03 -7.13
CA VAL A 174 -11.21 -4.89 -6.62
C VAL A 174 -12.15 -3.87 -5.95
N GLU A 175 -13.28 -3.53 -6.58
CA GLU A 175 -14.27 -2.61 -6.02
C GLU A 175 -14.92 -3.16 -4.76
N SER A 176 -15.38 -4.41 -4.77
CA SER A 176 -15.99 -5.01 -3.56
C SER A 176 -15.00 -5.11 -2.41
N THR A 177 -13.72 -5.38 -2.70
CA THR A 177 -12.65 -5.42 -1.70
C THR A 177 -12.39 -4.04 -1.13
N ALA A 178 -12.29 -3.02 -1.99
CA ALA A 178 -12.18 -1.63 -1.55
C ALA A 178 -13.33 -1.24 -0.62
N ARG A 179 -14.58 -1.49 -1.03
CA ARG A 179 -15.76 -1.18 -0.21
C ARG A 179 -15.72 -1.85 1.17
N ARG A 180 -15.18 -3.07 1.29
CA ARG A 180 -14.99 -3.73 2.59
C ARG A 180 -13.88 -3.09 3.42
N VAL A 181 -12.73 -2.80 2.82
CA VAL A 181 -11.58 -2.18 3.52
C VAL A 181 -11.98 -0.82 4.10
N TRP A 182 -12.73 -0.02 3.33
CA TRP A 182 -13.16 1.31 3.74
C TRP A 182 -14.60 1.35 4.27
N ALA A 183 -15.18 0.20 4.66
CA ALA A 183 -16.53 0.16 5.21
C ALA A 183 -16.66 0.99 6.49
N GLY A 184 -15.58 1.12 7.27
CA GLY A 184 -15.57 1.99 8.46
C GLY A 184 -15.68 3.50 8.16
N TRP A 185 -15.60 3.91 6.88
CA TRP A 185 -15.85 5.28 6.44
C TRP A 185 -17.28 5.52 5.95
N LEU A 186 -18.02 4.46 5.60
CA LEU A 186 -19.35 4.49 5.00
C LEU A 186 -20.43 4.32 6.06
#